data_AF-A0A170MU34-F1
#
_entry.id   AF-A0A170MU34-F1
#
_cell.length_a   1.000
_cell.length_b   1.000
_cell.length_c   1.000
_cell.angle_alpha   90.00
_cell.angle_beta   90.00
_cell.angle_gamma   90.00
#
_symmetry.space_group_name_H-M   'P 1'
#
loop_
_entity.id
_entity.type
_entity.pdbx_description
1 polymer ?
#
loop_
_entity_poly.entity_id
_entity_poly.type
_entity_poly.pdbx_seq_one_letter_code
_entity_poly.pdbx_strand_id
1 'polypeptide(L)'
;FEFMLLNYEKKKGKNKGQKGYSFPDFRNRWCTKYFKQRVIGKYLKEKYKGFEIIEYHGIAIDEPKRLEKNKNKNIKYPLAEWNITEQEALEYCYSKGFNWNGLYEKFNRVSCWCCPLKSLRELKMLYKEYPEYFKKIKEWEEKTYRKFRADYSIKELGTRFAKELEEED
;
A
#
# COMPACT_ATOMS: atom_id res chain seq x y z
N PHE A 1 -5.17 -9.00 -7.06
CA PHE A 1 -5.85 -7.75 -6.64
C PHE A 1 -7.12 -7.52 -7.45
N GLU A 2 -7.04 -7.46 -8.79
CA GLU A 2 -8.16 -7.28 -9.73
C GLU A 2 -9.39 -8.12 -9.40
N PHE A 3 -9.22 -9.43 -9.15
CA PHE A 3 -10.32 -10.31 -8.77
C PHE A 3 -11.11 -9.79 -7.55
N MET A 4 -10.44 -9.35 -6.50
CA MET A 4 -11.13 -8.80 -5.32
C MET A 4 -11.80 -7.45 -5.60
N LEU A 5 -11.20 -6.65 -6.48
CA LEU A 5 -11.71 -5.34 -6.86
C LEU A 5 -12.98 -5.45 -7.71
N LEU A 6 -13.01 -6.37 -8.69
CA LEU A 6 -14.06 -6.47 -9.71
C LEU A 6 -14.99 -7.67 -9.54
N ASN A 7 -14.46 -8.85 -9.18
CA ASN A 7 -15.16 -10.12 -9.40
C ASN A 7 -15.57 -10.85 -8.12
N TYR A 8 -14.92 -10.59 -6.99
CA TYR A 8 -15.20 -11.29 -5.74
C TYR A 8 -16.63 -11.06 -5.30
N GLU A 9 -17.37 -12.15 -5.12
CA GLU A 9 -18.75 -12.11 -4.65
C GLU A 9 -18.78 -12.01 -3.13
N LYS A 10 -19.34 -10.90 -2.62
CA LYS A 10 -19.44 -10.62 -1.19
C LYS A 10 -20.31 -11.67 -0.51
N LYS A 11 -19.76 -12.36 0.50
CA LYS A 11 -20.45 -13.47 1.18
C LYS A 11 -21.29 -13.05 2.39
N LYS A 12 -21.12 -11.82 2.91
CA LYS A 12 -21.77 -11.33 4.15
C LYS A 12 -22.12 -9.84 4.06
N GLY A 13 -23.04 -9.41 4.92
CA GLY A 13 -23.47 -8.01 5.08
C GLY A 13 -24.49 -7.56 4.03
N LYS A 14 -24.88 -6.28 4.07
CA LYS A 14 -25.92 -5.70 3.20
C LYS A 14 -25.67 -5.82 1.69
N ASN A 15 -24.41 -6.02 1.30
CA ASN A 15 -24.00 -6.13 -0.11
C ASN A 15 -23.74 -7.60 -0.52
N LYS A 16 -24.28 -8.59 0.21
CA LYS A 16 -24.12 -10.02 -0.11
C LYS A 16 -24.59 -10.30 -1.56
N GLY A 17 -23.85 -11.12 -2.29
CA GLY A 17 -24.12 -11.46 -3.70
C GLY A 17 -23.58 -10.44 -4.70
N GLN A 18 -23.27 -9.20 -4.29
CA GLN A 18 -22.66 -8.23 -5.19
C GLN A 18 -21.19 -8.56 -5.46
N LYS A 19 -20.77 -8.35 -6.71
CA LYS A 19 -19.39 -8.53 -7.18
C LYS A 19 -18.52 -7.31 -6.88
N GLY A 20 -17.26 -7.55 -6.53
CA GLY A 20 -16.22 -6.55 -6.41
C GLY A 20 -16.30 -5.67 -5.17
N TYR A 21 -15.16 -5.46 -4.50
CA TYR A 21 -15.05 -4.51 -3.41
C TYR A 21 -14.77 -3.07 -3.86
N SER A 22 -14.50 -2.87 -5.16
CA SER A 22 -14.02 -1.60 -5.71
C SER A 22 -12.73 -1.10 -5.04
N PHE A 23 -12.31 0.12 -5.34
CA PHE A 23 -11.08 0.70 -4.78
C PHE A 23 -11.18 0.86 -3.24
N PRO A 24 -10.10 0.52 -2.51
CA PRO A 24 -10.06 0.64 -1.06
C PRO A 24 -9.94 2.10 -0.62
N ASP A 25 -10.52 2.43 0.54
CA ASP A 25 -10.41 3.76 1.18
C ASP A 25 -10.08 3.61 2.67
N PHE A 26 -9.97 4.72 3.40
CA PHE A 26 -9.60 4.74 4.81
C PHE A 26 -10.53 3.99 5.75
N ARG A 27 -11.79 3.80 5.36
CA ARG A 27 -12.81 3.01 6.04
C ARG A 27 -12.86 1.57 5.51
N ASN A 28 -12.55 1.34 4.25
CA ASN A 28 -12.64 0.05 3.57
C ASN A 28 -11.27 -0.43 3.06
N ARG A 29 -10.44 -0.92 3.99
CA ARG A 29 -9.09 -1.47 3.74
C ARG A 29 -9.10 -2.97 3.43
N TRP A 30 -9.97 -3.40 2.51
CA TRP A 30 -10.14 -4.82 2.19
C TRP A 30 -8.83 -5.49 1.76
N CYS A 31 -7.96 -4.80 1.03
CA CYS A 31 -6.67 -5.33 0.58
C CYS A 31 -5.72 -5.62 1.75
N THR A 32 -5.65 -4.74 2.75
CA THR A 32 -4.83 -4.95 3.96
C THR A 32 -5.38 -6.11 4.78
N LYS A 33 -6.70 -6.15 4.98
CA LYS A 33 -7.35 -7.23 5.73
C LYS A 33 -7.19 -8.59 5.05
N TYR A 34 -7.45 -8.65 3.76
CA TYR A 34 -7.48 -9.90 3.00
C TYR A 34 -6.08 -10.41 2.67
N PHE A 35 -5.19 -9.59 2.11
CA PHE A 35 -3.88 -10.04 1.64
C PHE A 35 -2.80 -10.06 2.73
N LYS A 36 -2.95 -9.29 3.82
CA LYS A 36 -1.91 -9.21 4.87
C LYS A 36 -2.38 -9.84 6.17
N GLN A 37 -3.36 -9.22 6.83
CA GLN A 37 -3.74 -9.58 8.20
C GLN A 37 -4.30 -11.00 8.30
N ARG A 38 -5.23 -11.37 7.42
CA ARG A 38 -5.84 -12.72 7.43
C ARG A 38 -4.83 -13.81 7.07
N VAL A 39 -3.94 -13.54 6.11
CA VAL A 39 -2.94 -14.51 5.65
C VAL A 39 -1.96 -14.82 6.79
N ILE A 40 -1.36 -13.78 7.39
CA ILE A 40 -0.42 -13.95 8.51
C ILE A 40 -1.12 -14.57 9.71
N GLY A 41 -2.29 -14.06 10.11
CA GLY A 41 -3.02 -14.59 11.26
C GLY A 41 -3.42 -16.06 11.11
N LYS A 42 -3.83 -16.48 9.90
CA LYS A 42 -4.12 -17.89 9.60
C LYS A 42 -2.85 -18.74 9.69
N TYR A 43 -1.77 -18.30 9.04
CA TYR A 43 -0.50 -19.02 9.03
C TYR A 43 0.05 -19.25 10.43
N LEU A 44 0.09 -18.20 11.26
CA LEU A 44 0.58 -18.30 12.64
C LEU A 44 -0.29 -19.24 13.49
N LYS A 45 -1.63 -19.14 13.37
CA LYS A 45 -2.55 -19.99 14.12
C LYS A 45 -2.44 -21.47 13.74
N GLU A 46 -2.26 -21.78 12.47
CA GLU A 46 -2.21 -23.15 11.98
C GLU A 46 -0.85 -23.81 12.25
N LYS A 47 0.24 -23.10 11.99
CA LYS A 47 1.59 -23.67 12.05
C LYS A 47 2.24 -23.59 13.43
N TYR A 48 1.91 -22.57 14.22
CA TYR A 48 2.59 -22.28 15.49
C TYR A 48 1.60 -22.26 16.66
N LYS A 49 0.59 -23.14 16.62
CA LYS A 49 -0.38 -23.30 17.70
C LYS A 49 0.34 -23.70 18.99
N GLY A 50 0.09 -22.95 20.06
CA GLY A 50 0.68 -23.21 21.39
C GLY A 50 2.08 -22.61 21.58
N PHE A 51 2.66 -21.98 20.56
CA PHE A 51 3.90 -21.22 20.70
C PHE A 51 3.61 -19.79 21.11
N GLU A 52 4.49 -19.22 21.94
CA GLU A 52 4.61 -17.78 22.07
C GLU A 52 5.32 -17.23 20.82
N ILE A 53 4.74 -16.20 20.20
CA ILE A 53 5.24 -15.62 18.96
C ILE A 53 5.69 -14.19 19.23
N ILE A 54 6.94 -13.89 18.89
CA ILE A 54 7.50 -12.53 18.89
C ILE A 54 7.63 -12.10 17.43
N GLU A 55 6.97 -11.01 17.06
CA GLU A 55 7.07 -10.42 15.72
C GLU A 55 8.17 -9.34 15.69
N TYR A 56 9.11 -9.43 14.75
CA TYR A 56 10.11 -8.38 14.53
C TYR A 56 9.68 -7.48 13.39
N HIS A 57 9.42 -6.21 13.67
CA HIS A 57 8.99 -5.24 12.67
C HIS A 57 10.11 -4.23 12.41
N GLY A 58 10.43 -3.99 11.13
CA GLY A 58 11.35 -2.93 10.70
C GLY A 58 10.68 -1.56 10.74
N ILE A 59 10.45 -1.04 11.95
CA ILE A 59 10.00 0.33 12.20
C ILE A 59 11.19 1.08 12.81
N ALA A 60 11.58 2.17 12.17
CA ALA A 60 12.75 2.95 12.54
C ALA A 60 12.44 3.91 13.71
N ILE A 61 13.50 4.46 14.32
CA ILE A 61 13.40 5.34 15.50
C ILE A 61 12.66 6.65 15.20
N ASP A 62 12.79 7.15 13.97
CA ASP A 62 12.17 8.38 13.46
C ASP A 62 10.70 8.19 13.00
N GLU A 63 10.10 7.03 13.30
CA GLU A 63 8.67 6.75 13.08
C GLU A 63 7.84 6.63 14.38
N PRO A 64 7.86 7.63 15.31
CA PRO A 64 7.32 7.48 16.67
C PRO A 64 5.83 7.12 16.70
N LYS A 65 5.03 7.69 15.80
CA LYS A 65 3.59 7.39 15.66
C LYS A 65 3.32 5.91 15.31
N ARG A 66 4.28 5.22 14.68
CA ARG A 66 4.13 3.80 14.34
C ARG A 66 4.58 2.88 15.47
N LEU A 67 5.58 3.28 16.24
CA LEU A 67 6.04 2.55 17.44
C LEU A 67 4.91 2.45 18.49
N GLU A 68 4.06 3.47 18.60
CA GLU A 68 2.94 3.48 19.55
C GLU A 68 1.74 2.63 19.12
N LYS A 69 1.64 2.25 17.83
CA LYS A 69 0.41 1.73 17.24
C LYS A 69 0.08 0.27 17.59
N ASN A 70 0.99 -0.48 18.21
CA ASN A 70 0.81 -1.91 18.46
C ASN A 70 1.19 -2.36 19.89
N LYS A 71 1.01 -1.51 20.91
CA LYS A 71 1.36 -1.84 22.32
C LYS A 71 0.72 -3.14 22.86
N ASN A 72 -0.38 -3.60 22.26
CA ASN A 72 -1.10 -4.82 22.67
C ASN A 72 -0.60 -6.11 21.99
N LYS A 73 0.53 -6.07 21.28
CA LYS A 73 1.12 -7.22 20.59
C LYS A 73 2.55 -7.47 21.07
N ASN A 74 2.97 -8.73 21.06
CA ASN A 74 4.35 -9.10 21.33
C ASN A 74 5.23 -8.80 20.10
N ILE A 75 5.60 -7.52 19.94
CA ILE A 75 6.41 -7.02 18.82
C ILE A 75 7.71 -6.43 19.35
N LYS A 76 8.80 -6.65 18.62
CA LYS A 76 10.09 -5.97 18.76
C LYS A 76 10.36 -5.07 17.58
N TYR A 77 11.09 -3.98 17.84
CA TYR A 77 11.42 -2.97 16.83
C TYR A 77 12.94 -2.80 16.73
N PRO A 78 13.68 -3.77 16.15
CA PRO A 78 15.14 -3.75 16.17
C PRO A 78 15.76 -2.45 15.67
N LEU A 79 15.22 -1.86 14.59
CA LEU A 79 15.73 -0.60 14.07
C LEU A 79 15.62 0.52 15.11
N ALA A 80 14.45 0.68 15.75
CA ALA A 80 14.30 1.65 16.82
C ALA A 80 15.14 1.31 18.07
N GLU A 81 15.23 0.03 18.46
CA GLU A 81 16.05 -0.44 19.59
C GLU A 81 17.54 -0.18 19.37
N TRP A 82 18.00 -0.17 18.12
CA TRP A 82 19.37 0.15 17.72
C TRP A 82 19.58 1.61 17.35
N ASN A 83 18.58 2.48 17.55
CA ASN A 83 18.58 3.90 17.17
C ASN A 83 18.85 4.16 15.68
N ILE A 84 18.35 3.28 14.81
CA ILE A 84 18.46 3.38 13.35
C ILE A 84 17.23 4.08 12.76
N THR A 85 17.48 5.09 11.92
CA THR A 85 16.49 5.85 11.14
C THR A 85 16.09 5.14 9.84
N GLU A 86 14.98 5.56 9.20
CA GLU A 86 14.59 5.02 7.88
C GLU A 86 15.70 5.23 6.83
N GLN A 87 16.41 6.36 6.90
CA GLN A 87 17.50 6.69 5.98
C GLN A 87 18.71 5.77 6.18
N GLU A 88 19.20 5.61 7.41
CA GLU A 88 20.34 4.73 7.70
C GLU A 88 20.05 3.27 7.32
N ALA A 89 18.81 2.80 7.55
CA ALA A 89 18.39 1.47 7.14
C ALA A 89 18.42 1.31 5.61
N LEU A 90 17.99 2.33 4.86
CA LEU A 90 18.01 2.33 3.40
C LEU A 90 19.44 2.41 2.84
N GLU A 91 20.30 3.25 3.41
CA GLU A 91 21.71 3.34 3.06
C GLU A 91 22.45 2.02 3.32
N TYR A 92 22.15 1.36 4.43
CA TYR A 92 22.67 0.02 4.70
C TYR A 92 22.24 -0.96 3.61
N CYS A 93 20.98 -0.94 3.18
CA CYS A 93 20.53 -1.77 2.06
C CYS A 93 21.29 -1.48 0.76
N TYR A 94 21.53 -0.20 0.42
CA TYR A 94 22.34 0.18 -0.73
C TYR A 94 23.78 -0.33 -0.61
N SER A 95 24.39 -0.25 0.57
CA SER A 95 25.75 -0.76 0.82
C SER A 95 25.88 -2.28 0.58
N LYS A 96 24.75 -3.00 0.61
CA LYS A 96 24.67 -4.45 0.34
C LYS A 96 24.20 -4.77 -1.08
N GLY A 97 24.05 -3.77 -1.95
CA GLY A 97 23.63 -3.94 -3.34
C GLY A 97 22.11 -4.05 -3.55
N PHE A 98 21.29 -3.79 -2.53
CA PHE A 98 19.84 -3.75 -2.68
C PHE A 98 19.39 -2.35 -3.11
N ASN A 99 18.98 -2.19 -4.38
CA ASN A 99 18.57 -0.89 -4.93
C ASN A 99 17.12 -0.84 -5.44
N TRP A 100 16.43 -1.98 -5.51
CA TRP A 100 15.06 -2.10 -6.04
C TRP A 100 14.85 -1.37 -7.37
N ASN A 101 15.83 -1.42 -8.28
CA ASN A 101 15.81 -0.71 -9.56
C ASN A 101 15.51 0.80 -9.41
N GLY A 102 16.03 1.43 -8.35
CA GLY A 102 15.87 2.87 -8.09
C GLY A 102 14.48 3.25 -7.58
N LEU A 103 13.63 2.30 -7.17
CA LEU A 103 12.26 2.63 -6.72
C LEU A 103 12.23 3.59 -5.52
N TYR A 104 13.18 3.48 -4.59
CA TYR A 104 13.28 4.39 -3.44
C TYR A 104 13.85 5.78 -3.81
N GLU A 105 14.39 5.96 -5.01
CA GLU A 105 14.76 7.28 -5.55
C GLU A 105 13.52 8.01 -6.11
N LYS A 106 12.52 7.26 -6.58
CA LYS A 106 11.29 7.79 -7.19
C LYS A 106 10.12 7.92 -6.19
N PHE A 107 10.07 7.08 -5.17
CA PHE A 107 8.96 7.01 -4.21
C PHE A 107 9.46 7.07 -2.77
N ASN A 108 8.86 7.96 -1.96
CA ASN A 108 9.14 8.04 -0.52
C ASN A 108 8.84 6.71 0.20
N ARG A 109 7.83 5.96 -0.25
CA ARG A 109 7.53 4.63 0.29
C ARG A 109 7.04 3.70 -0.80
N VAL A 110 7.92 2.76 -1.18
CA VAL A 110 7.60 1.71 -2.13
C VAL A 110 6.47 0.84 -1.58
N SER A 111 5.31 0.95 -2.20
CA SER A 111 4.05 0.34 -1.77
C SER A 111 3.21 -0.03 -2.99
N CYS A 112 2.02 -0.60 -2.79
CA CYS A 112 1.21 -1.04 -3.92
C CYS A 112 0.88 0.11 -4.90
N TRP A 113 1.24 -0.05 -6.18
CA TRP A 113 1.09 0.95 -7.23
C TRP A 113 -0.36 1.43 -7.42
N CYS A 114 -1.34 0.55 -7.24
CA CYS A 114 -2.78 0.84 -7.36
C CYS A 114 -3.44 1.37 -6.06
N CYS A 115 -2.69 1.97 -5.13
CA CYS A 115 -3.27 2.48 -3.89
C CYS A 115 -3.93 3.85 -4.10
N PRO A 116 -5.23 4.00 -3.80
CA PRO A 116 -5.89 5.32 -3.78
C PRO A 116 -5.30 6.33 -2.81
N LEU A 117 -4.55 5.87 -1.80
CA LEU A 117 -4.03 6.73 -0.73
C LEU A 117 -2.66 7.32 -1.00
N LYS A 118 -2.06 7.01 -2.16
CA LYS A 118 -0.76 7.58 -2.51
C LYS A 118 -0.84 9.10 -2.50
N SER A 119 0.27 9.76 -2.24
CA SER A 119 0.30 11.21 -2.41
C SER A 119 0.07 11.58 -3.88
N LEU A 120 -0.40 12.80 -4.15
CA LEU A 120 -0.53 13.28 -5.53
C LEU A 120 0.84 13.26 -6.25
N ARG A 121 1.92 13.59 -5.54
CA ARG A 121 3.30 13.50 -6.05
C ARG A 121 3.63 12.08 -6.54
N GLU A 122 3.37 11.05 -5.73
CA GLU A 122 3.62 9.66 -6.13
C GLU A 122 2.71 9.20 -7.28
N LEU A 123 1.48 9.72 -7.36
CA LEU A 123 0.58 9.41 -8.48
C LEU A 123 0.99 10.13 -9.77
N LYS A 124 1.52 11.35 -9.69
CA LYS A 124 2.15 12.05 -10.82
C LYS A 124 3.39 11.30 -11.30
N MET A 125 4.23 10.83 -10.37
CA MET A 125 5.37 9.97 -10.68
C MET A 125 4.93 8.66 -11.37
N LEU A 126 3.87 8.03 -10.88
CA LEU A 126 3.29 6.84 -11.52
C LEU A 126 2.76 7.14 -12.94
N TYR A 127 2.11 8.29 -13.13
CA TYR A 127 1.61 8.74 -14.44
C TYR A 127 2.74 8.95 -15.45
N LYS A 128 3.83 9.62 -15.04
CA LYS A 128 4.98 9.95 -15.90
C LYS A 128 5.84 8.73 -16.23
N GLU A 129 6.24 7.98 -15.21
CA GLU A 129 7.28 6.94 -15.34
C GLU A 129 6.71 5.54 -15.58
N TYR A 130 5.43 5.31 -15.27
CA TYR A 130 4.78 4.00 -15.35
C TYR A 130 3.36 4.08 -15.94
N PRO A 131 3.23 4.60 -17.19
CA PRO A 131 1.93 4.88 -17.81
C PRO A 131 1.04 3.64 -17.97
N GLU A 132 1.62 2.45 -18.08
CA GLU A 132 0.91 1.17 -18.13
C GLU A 132 0.13 0.88 -16.84
N TYR A 133 0.71 1.18 -15.67
CA TYR A 133 0.00 1.03 -14.40
C TYR A 133 -1.08 2.08 -14.23
N PHE A 134 -0.82 3.32 -14.67
CA PHE A 134 -1.84 4.37 -14.64
C PHE A 134 -3.03 4.01 -15.54
N LYS A 135 -2.77 3.52 -16.76
CA LYS A 135 -3.80 3.00 -17.67
C LYS A 135 -4.58 1.85 -17.05
N LYS A 136 -3.92 0.93 -16.36
CA LYS A 136 -4.59 -0.18 -15.67
C LYS A 136 -5.54 0.27 -14.57
N ILE A 137 -5.18 1.32 -13.81
CA ILE A 137 -6.08 1.94 -12.83
C ILE A 137 -7.32 2.52 -13.53
N LYS A 138 -7.13 3.19 -14.68
CA LYS A 138 -8.22 3.71 -15.50
C LYS A 138 -9.20 2.62 -15.96
N GLU A 139 -8.67 1.53 -16.52
CA GLU A 139 -9.49 0.38 -16.93
C GLU A 139 -10.28 -0.24 -15.77
N TRP A 140 -9.71 -0.26 -14.56
CA TRP A 140 -10.40 -0.77 -13.36
C TRP A 140 -11.46 0.19 -12.83
N GLU A 141 -11.23 1.50 -12.90
CA GLU A 141 -12.22 2.51 -12.50
C GLU A 141 -13.47 2.44 -13.37
N GLU A 142 -13.30 2.26 -14.69
CA GLU A 142 -14.40 2.10 -15.65
C GLU A 142 -15.26 0.85 -15.39
N LYS A 143 -14.72 -0.15 -14.69
CA LYS A 143 -15.38 -1.45 -14.40
C LYS A 143 -15.88 -1.56 -12.97
N THR A 144 -15.84 -0.49 -12.19
CA THR A 144 -16.26 -0.51 -10.79
C THR A 144 -17.12 0.69 -10.43
N TYR A 145 -17.77 0.64 -9.28
CA TYR A 145 -18.79 1.62 -8.88
C TYR A 145 -18.23 2.83 -8.11
N ARG A 146 -16.91 2.93 -7.93
CA ARG A 146 -16.27 4.03 -7.20
C ARG A 146 -15.16 4.64 -8.03
N LYS A 147 -14.99 5.95 -7.87
CA LYS A 147 -13.76 6.65 -8.22
C LYS A 147 -12.56 6.01 -7.52
N PHE A 148 -11.40 6.12 -8.14
CA PHE A 148 -10.11 5.67 -7.67
C PHE A 148 -9.81 6.27 -6.31
N ARG A 149 -9.97 7.59 -6.15
CA ARG A 149 -9.87 8.30 -4.88
C ARG A 149 -11.18 8.95 -4.47
N ALA A 150 -11.22 9.43 -3.22
CA ALA A 150 -12.36 10.16 -2.69
C ALA A 150 -12.47 11.58 -3.28
N ASP A 151 -11.34 12.20 -3.58
CA ASP A 151 -11.19 13.57 -4.07
C ASP A 151 -11.09 13.63 -5.61
N TYR A 152 -10.58 12.58 -6.26
CA TYR A 152 -10.40 12.53 -7.71
C TYR A 152 -10.69 11.15 -8.32
N SER A 153 -11.28 11.16 -9.50
CA SER A 153 -11.24 10.05 -10.47
C SER A 153 -9.86 9.96 -11.11
N ILE A 154 -9.50 8.80 -11.64
CA ILE A 154 -8.23 8.63 -12.34
C ILE A 154 -8.16 9.46 -13.63
N LYS A 155 -9.30 9.75 -14.27
CA LYS A 155 -9.37 10.64 -15.43
C LYS A 155 -9.08 12.10 -15.04
N GLU A 156 -9.68 12.60 -13.97
CA GLU A 156 -9.42 13.94 -13.44
C GLU A 156 -7.92 14.09 -13.07
N LEU A 157 -7.32 13.07 -12.45
CA LEU A 157 -5.88 13.04 -12.17
C LEU A 157 -5.03 13.07 -13.45
N GLY A 158 -5.40 12.29 -14.47
CA GLY A 158 -4.67 12.26 -15.74
C GLY A 158 -4.65 13.62 -16.43
N THR A 159 -5.79 14.31 -16.51
CA THR A 159 -5.87 15.68 -17.06
C THR A 159 -5.05 16.66 -16.26
N ARG A 160 -5.13 16.60 -14.92
CA ARG A 160 -4.36 17.46 -14.03
C ARG A 160 -2.84 17.27 -14.24
N PHE A 161 -2.37 16.03 -14.21
CA PHE A 161 -0.94 15.73 -14.32
C PHE A 161 -0.37 16.05 -15.71
N ALA A 162 -1.16 15.89 -16.78
CA ALA A 162 -0.75 16.33 -18.11
C ALA A 162 -0.47 17.84 -18.13
N LYS A 163 -1.40 18.66 -17.63
CA LYS A 163 -1.23 20.12 -17.54
C LYS A 163 -0.04 20.52 -16.65
N GLU A 164 0.10 19.90 -15.49
CA GLU A 164 1.22 20.17 -14.58
C GLU A 164 2.59 19.71 -15.14
N LEU A 165 2.64 18.85 -16.16
CA LEU A 165 3.90 18.47 -16.82
C LEU A 165 4.21 19.42 -17.98
N GLU A 166 3.19 19.85 -18.73
CA GLU A 166 3.35 20.88 -19.79
C GLU A 166 3.83 22.22 -19.24
N GLU A 167 3.51 22.57 -17.98
CA GLU A 167 3.96 23.80 -17.32
C GLU A 167 5.38 23.69 -16.71
N GLU A 168 5.92 22.48 -16.57
CA GLU A 168 7.27 22.21 -16.03
C GLU A 168 8.36 22.17 -17.12
N ASP A 169 7.96 21.98 -18.39
CA ASP A 169 8.80 21.95 -19.58
C ASP A 169 8.94 23.35 -20.23
#